data_AF-A0A1J4UP62-F1
#
_entry.id   AF-A0A1J4UP62-F1
#
_cell.length_a   1.000
_cell.length_b   1.000
_cell.length_c   1.000
_cell.angle_alpha   90.00
_cell.angle_beta   90.00
_cell.angle_gamma   90.00
#
_symmetry.space_group_name_H-M   'P 1'
#
loop_
_entity.id
_entity.type
_entity.pdbx_description
1 polymer ?
#
loop_
_entity_poly.entity_id
_entity_poly.type
_entity_poly.pdbx_seq_one_letter_code
_entity_poly.pdbx_strand_id
1 'polypeptide(L)'
;LSVGLDDEEDIKRLDNIPCLGMECAYFSKAAEVYKKLESVGKKPSFQDCVIAMAAVMNDSLLLTFDKDFRQFEEFGLKMKLLS
;
A
#
# COMPACT_ATOMS: atom_id res chain seq x y z
N LEU A 1 -9.61 3.80 12.53
CA LEU A 1 -10.70 4.10 11.57
C LEU A 1 -11.42 2.79 11.28
N SER A 2 -12.67 2.65 11.70
CA SER A 2 -13.56 1.68 11.05
C SER A 2 -13.91 2.28 9.68
N VAL A 3 -13.60 1.58 8.59
CA VAL A 3 -14.23 1.89 7.31
C VAL A 3 -15.67 1.42 7.47
N GLY A 4 -16.55 2.31 7.93
CA GLY A 4 -17.98 2.08 7.90
C GLY A 4 -18.39 2.06 6.44
N LEU A 5 -18.57 0.86 5.88
CA LEU A 5 -19.28 0.70 4.62
C LEU A 5 -20.76 0.81 4.97
N ASP A 6 -21.21 2.04 5.20
CA ASP A 6 -22.47 2.27 5.89
C ASP A 6 -23.68 2.14 4.93
N ASP A 7 -23.49 2.22 3.61
CA ASP A 7 -24.58 2.13 2.62
C ASP A 7 -24.24 1.31 1.34
N GLU A 8 -25.27 0.69 0.73
CA GLU A 8 -25.19 -0.17 -0.47
C GLU A 8 -24.55 0.52 -1.70
N GLU A 9 -24.58 1.86 -1.73
CA GLU A 9 -23.98 2.66 -2.79
C GLU A 9 -22.44 2.64 -2.74
N ASP A 10 -21.85 2.60 -1.55
CA ASP A 10 -20.38 2.56 -1.41
C ASP A 10 -19.81 1.21 -1.81
N ILE A 11 -20.53 0.11 -1.55
CA ILE A 11 -20.17 -1.23 -2.04
C ILE A 11 -20.17 -1.24 -3.57
N LYS A 12 -21.22 -0.70 -4.21
CA LYS A 12 -21.29 -0.60 -5.68
C LYS A 12 -20.16 0.26 -6.27
N ARG A 13 -19.72 1.30 -5.56
CA ARG A 13 -18.56 2.10 -5.98
C ARG A 13 -17.28 1.28 -5.93
N LEU A 14 -17.08 0.47 -4.89
CA LEU A 14 -15.91 -0.42 -4.76
C LEU A 14 -15.89 -1.53 -5.82
N ASP A 15 -17.05 -2.11 -6.16
CA ASP A 15 -17.15 -3.16 -7.19
C ASP A 15 -16.65 -2.71 -8.58
N ASN A 16 -16.66 -1.40 -8.84
CA ASN A 16 -16.20 -0.83 -10.11
C ASN A 16 -14.69 -0.50 -10.10
N ILE A 17 -14.00 -0.65 -8.97
CA ILE A 17 -12.56 -0.40 -8.89
C ILE A 17 -11.82 -1.63 -9.44
N PRO A 18 -10.93 -1.47 -10.44
CA PRO A 18 -10.12 -2.57 -10.92
C PRO A 18 -9.30 -3.19 -9.78
N CYS A 19 -9.50 -4.49 -9.56
CA CYS A 19 -8.74 -5.23 -8.57
C CYS A 19 -7.38 -5.64 -9.13
N LEU A 20 -6.32 -5.29 -8.41
CA LEU A 20 -5.00 -5.83 -8.68
C LEU A 20 -4.90 -7.25 -8.09
N GLY A 21 -4.57 -8.23 -8.93
CA GLY A 21 -4.33 -9.60 -8.47
C GLY A 21 -3.12 -9.66 -7.53
N MET A 22 -3.18 -10.47 -6.48
CA MET A 22 -2.04 -10.67 -5.59
C MET A 22 -1.00 -11.61 -6.23
N GLU A 23 0.23 -11.12 -6.37
CA GLU A 23 1.34 -11.91 -6.89
C GLU A 23 2.36 -12.23 -5.79
N CYS A 24 2.90 -13.44 -5.80
CA CYS A 24 3.95 -13.85 -4.85
C CYS A 24 5.15 -12.90 -4.85
N ALA A 25 5.46 -12.28 -6.00
CA ALA A 25 6.57 -11.35 -6.14
C ALA A 25 6.42 -10.11 -5.24
N TYR A 26 5.19 -9.64 -4.99
CA TYR A 26 4.94 -8.51 -4.08
C TYR A 26 5.36 -8.85 -2.65
N PHE A 27 5.09 -10.08 -2.19
CA PHE A 27 5.44 -10.54 -0.86
C PHE A 27 6.94 -10.72 -0.70
N SER A 28 7.61 -11.30 -1.70
CA SER A 28 9.08 -11.42 -1.69
C SER A 28 9.74 -10.04 -1.61
N LYS A 29 9.27 -9.08 -2.40
CA LYS A 29 9.80 -7.72 -2.37
C LYS A 29 9.47 -6.98 -1.08
N ALA A 30 8.27 -7.16 -0.55
CA ALA A 30 7.85 -6.58 0.72
C ALA A 30 8.72 -7.10 1.88
N ALA A 31 9.11 -8.37 1.88
CA ALA A 31 10.00 -8.93 2.90
C ALA A 31 11.41 -8.31 2.87
N GLU A 32 11.96 -8.08 1.67
CA GLU A 32 13.24 -7.37 1.51
C GLU A 32 13.16 -5.94 2.07
N VAL A 33 12.11 -5.20 1.71
CA VAL A 33 11.90 -3.82 2.16
C VAL A 33 11.66 -3.76 3.66
N TYR A 34 10.84 -4.66 4.20
CA TYR A 34 10.59 -4.78 5.63
C TYR A 34 11.90 -4.94 6.41
N LYS A 35 12.77 -5.86 5.96
CA LYS A 35 14.08 -6.10 6.62
C LYS A 35 15.02 -4.91 6.52
N LYS A 36 15.00 -4.17 5.41
CA LYS A 36 15.79 -2.93 5.26
C LYS A 36 15.29 -1.80 6.16
N LEU A 37 13.98 -1.66 6.30
CA LEU A 37 13.38 -0.67 7.18
C LEU A 37 13.63 -1.02 8.66
N GLU A 38 13.50 -2.30 9.02
CA GLU A 38 13.81 -2.82 10.36
C GLU A 38 15.27 -2.56 10.75
N SER A 39 16.22 -2.76 9.83
CA SER A 39 17.65 -2.57 10.12
C SER A 39 18.04 -1.12 10.39
N VAL A 40 17.23 -0.15 9.96
CA VAL A 40 17.40 1.29 10.26
C VAL A 40 16.46 1.78 11.37
N GLY A 41 15.85 0.86 12.12
CA GLY A 41 15.01 1.16 13.28
C GLY A 41 13.57 1.58 12.96
N LYS A 42 13.15 1.53 11.70
CA LYS A 42 11.75 1.75 11.31
C LYS A 42 10.95 0.45 11.55
N LYS A 43 9.65 0.58 11.82
CA LYS A 43 8.75 -0.56 12.10
C LYS A 43 7.47 -0.47 11.27
N PRO A 44 7.54 -0.61 9.94
CA PRO A 44 6.35 -0.64 9.09
C PRO A 44 5.49 -1.87 9.42
N SER A 45 4.20 -1.82 9.10
CA SER A 45 3.42 -3.06 9.01
C SER A 45 3.84 -3.84 7.77
N PHE A 46 3.73 -5.17 7.83
CA PHE A 46 4.00 -6.00 6.66
C PHE A 46 2.95 -5.77 5.56
N GLN A 47 1.69 -5.47 5.92
CA GLN A 47 0.66 -5.13 4.95
C GLN A 47 1.02 -3.87 4.15
N ASP A 48 1.51 -2.82 4.80
CA ASP A 48 1.92 -1.59 4.11
C ASP A 48 3.10 -1.85 3.17
N CYS A 49 4.03 -2.73 3.57
CA CYS A 49 5.12 -3.15 2.69
C CYS A 49 4.57 -3.83 1.42
N VAL A 50 3.57 -4.70 1.54
CA VAL A 50 2.94 -5.38 0.40
C VAL A 50 2.21 -4.38 -0.49
N ILE A 51 1.41 -3.47 0.08
CA ILE A 51 0.69 -2.44 -0.67
C ILE A 51 1.68 -1.53 -1.42
N ALA A 52 2.72 -1.07 -0.75
CA ALA A 52 3.74 -0.22 -1.36
C ALA A 52 4.46 -0.95 -2.50
N MET A 53 4.86 -2.21 -2.32
CA MET A 53 5.56 -2.96 -3.36
C MET A 53 4.64 -3.34 -4.52
N ALA A 54 3.38 -3.65 -4.28
CA ALA A 54 2.40 -3.84 -5.34
C ALA A 54 2.26 -2.56 -6.19
N ALA A 55 2.17 -1.39 -5.56
CA ALA A 55 2.10 -0.11 -6.26
C ALA A 55 3.38 0.18 -7.09
N VAL A 56 4.56 -0.02 -6.50
CA VAL A 56 5.86 0.18 -7.17
C VAL A 56 5.98 -0.73 -8.39
N MET A 57 5.69 -2.02 -8.23
CA MET A 57 5.88 -3.03 -9.28
C MET A 57 4.90 -2.87 -10.44
N ASN A 58 3.78 -2.19 -10.23
CA ASN A 58 2.78 -1.88 -11.25
C ASN A 58 2.80 -0.41 -11.70
N ASP A 59 3.87 0.34 -11.42
CA ASP A 59 4.02 1.78 -11.71
C ASP A 59 2.78 2.62 -11.35
N SER A 60 2.16 2.28 -10.22
CA SER A 60 0.90 2.85 -9.78
C SER A 60 1.11 3.94 -8.72
N LEU A 61 0.27 4.98 -8.77
CA LEU A 61 0.22 6.02 -7.73
C LEU A 61 -0.61 5.52 -6.54
N LEU A 62 0.00 5.45 -5.36
CA LEU A 62 -0.75 5.14 -4.14
C LEU A 62 -1.50 6.38 -3.64
N LEU A 63 -2.83 6.29 -3.57
CA LEU A 63 -3.68 7.27 -2.89
C LEU A 63 -3.92 6.79 -1.47
N THR A 64 -3.58 7.60 -0.47
CA THR A 64 -3.71 7.19 0.94
C THR A 64 -3.90 8.40 1.86
N PHE A 65 -4.55 8.20 3.01
CA PHE A 65 -4.54 9.17 4.12
C PHE A 65 -3.40 8.90 5.12
N ASP A 66 -2.70 7.77 4.97
CA ASP A 66 -1.64 7.36 5.86
C ASP A 66 -0.28 7.92 5.41
N LYS A 67 0.26 8.84 6.20
CA LYS A 67 1.56 9.47 5.96
C LYS A 67 2.74 8.53 6.16
N ASP A 68 2.54 7.39 6.85
CA ASP A 68 3.62 6.46 7.14
C ASP A 68 4.12 5.78 5.86
N PHE A 69 3.34 5.79 4.78
CA PHE A 69 3.78 5.33 3.45
C PHE A 69 4.94 6.15 2.86
N ARG A 70 5.21 7.37 3.34
CA ARG A 70 6.35 8.17 2.89
C ARG A 70 7.68 7.46 3.09
N GLN A 71 7.78 6.58 4.08
CA GLN A 71 8.99 5.81 4.31
C GLN A 71 9.34 4.86 3.15
N PHE A 72 8.42 4.61 2.22
CA PHE A 72 8.64 3.76 1.05
C PHE A 72 9.03 4.54 -0.22
N GLU A 73 9.04 5.88 -0.20
CA GLU A 73 9.45 6.71 -1.34
C GLU A 73 10.90 6.37 -1.78
N GLU A 74 11.77 6.02 -0.82
CA GLU A 74 13.15 5.57 -1.10
C GLU A 74 13.23 4.26 -1.90
N PHE A 75 12.15 3.47 -1.93
CA PHE A 75 12.03 2.24 -2.72
C PHE A 75 11.25 2.44 -4.02
N GLY A 76 11.02 3.70 -4.43
CA GLY A 76 10.36 4.05 -5.68
C GLY A 76 8.85 4.24 -5.59
N LEU A 77 8.27 4.24 -4.38
CA LEU A 77 6.84 4.49 -4.22
C LEU A 77 6.48 5.91 -4.67
N LYS A 78 5.56 6.01 -5.63
CA LYS A 78 4.86 7.26 -5.96
C LYS A 78 3.58 7.30 -5.12
N MET A 79 3.39 8.35 -4.33
CA MET A 79 2.18 8.48 -3.51
C MET A 79 1.59 9.89 -3.54
N LYS A 80 0.28 9.96 -3.28
CA LYS A 80 -0.44 11.20 -3.00
C LYS A 80 -1.19 11.04 -1.69
N LEU A 81 -0.83 11.89 -0.72
CA LEU A 81 -1.56 11.99 0.53
C LEU A 81 -2.89 12.70 0.26
N LEU A 82 -3.99 12.07 0.67
CA LEU A 82 -5.33 12.65 0.63
C LEU A 82 -5.56 13.49 1.89
N SER A 83 -6.31 14.58 1.73
CA SER A 83 -6.63 15.56 2.78
C SER A 83 -8.01 15.35 3.37
#